data_AF-A0A7J9L4L6-F1
#
_entry.id   AF-A0A7J9L4L6-F1
#
_cell.length_a   1.000
_cell.length_b   1.000
_cell.length_c   1.000
_cell.angle_alpha   90.00
_cell.angle_beta   90.00
_cell.angle_gamma   90.00
#
_symmetry.space_group_name_H-M   'P 1'
#
loop_
_entity.id
_entity.type
_entity.pdbx_description
1 polymer ?
#
loop_
_entity_poly.entity_id
_entity_poly.type
_entity_poly.pdbx_seq_one_letter_code
_entity_poly.pdbx_strand_id
1 'polypeptide(L)'
;MRSDSQSVPERYVHENNKDGSIVSQDSANSLQIPVIDFSFLAKGDEDEVHKLHLACEDWGFFQIINHRVKEEILKKMKAAVAAFFELPIEEKKKYGKAENEIEGYGQNFVVSQHQKLDWSDMIYLITLSS
;
A
#
# COMPACT_ATOMS: atom_id res chain seq x y z
N MET A 1 -26.78 2.20 -10.20
CA MET A 1 -26.63 3.62 -10.65
C MET A 1 -25.58 4.26 -9.77
N ARG A 2 -24.46 4.71 -10.33
CA ARG A 2 -23.58 5.65 -9.62
C ARG A 2 -24.37 6.95 -9.50
N SER A 3 -24.82 7.31 -8.30
CA SER A 3 -25.21 8.69 -8.05
C SER A 3 -23.92 9.49 -8.10
N ASP A 4 -23.76 10.29 -9.15
CA ASP A 4 -22.70 11.29 -9.23
C ASP A 4 -23.01 12.36 -8.17
N SER A 5 -22.62 12.08 -6.93
CA SER A 5 -22.61 13.07 -5.85
C SER A 5 -21.55 14.10 -6.22
N GLN A 6 -21.95 15.36 -6.43
CA GLN A 6 -21.04 16.47 -6.74
C GLN A 6 -20.09 16.81 -5.58
N SER A 7 -20.26 16.18 -4.41
CA SER A 7 -19.42 16.36 -3.23
C SER A 7 -18.98 15.02 -2.61
N VAL A 8 -17.76 14.99 -2.11
CA VAL A 8 -17.20 13.89 -1.31
C VAL A 8 -18.03 13.73 -0.01
N PRO A 9 -18.48 12.52 0.37
CA PRO A 9 -19.22 12.33 1.60
C PRO A 9 -18.38 12.63 2.85
N GLU A 10 -19.01 13.17 3.89
CA GLU A 10 -18.35 13.63 5.14
C GLU A 10 -17.44 12.57 5.80
N ARG A 11 -17.77 11.29 5.67
CA ARG A 11 -16.95 10.21 6.23
C ARG A 11 -15.59 10.06 5.55
N TYR A 12 -15.37 10.60 4.36
CA TYR A 12 -14.09 10.58 3.66
C TYR A 12 -13.30 11.89 3.81
N VAL A 13 -13.93 12.93 4.36
CA VAL A 13 -13.29 14.23 4.58
C VAL A 13 -12.47 14.16 5.85
N HIS A 14 -11.15 14.18 5.73
CA HIS A 14 -10.26 14.29 6.87
C HIS A 14 -10.05 15.77 7.18
N GLU A 15 -10.35 16.20 8.41
CA GLU A 15 -10.04 17.57 8.83
C GLU A 15 -8.52 17.73 8.84
N ASN A 16 -8.00 18.73 8.11
CA ASN A 16 -6.56 19.01 7.98
C ASN A 16 -5.90 19.50 9.30
N ASN A 17 -6.46 19.17 10.46
CA ASN A 17 -5.99 19.65 11.75
C ASN A 17 -5.16 18.56 12.46
N LYS A 18 -3.84 18.74 12.35
CA LYS A 18 -2.74 18.06 13.07
C LYS A 18 -2.08 16.85 12.39
N ASP A 19 -1.72 16.96 11.12
CA ASP A 19 -0.35 16.70 10.69
C ASP A 19 -0.15 17.27 9.29
N GLY A 20 0.14 18.57 9.25
CA GLY A 20 0.61 19.19 8.02
C GLY A 20 2.01 18.69 7.70
N SER A 21 2.17 17.45 7.23
CA SER A 21 3.26 17.13 6.32
C SER A 21 2.87 17.65 4.94
N ILE A 22 2.73 18.97 4.87
CA ILE A 22 3.06 19.69 3.65
C ILE A 22 4.53 19.34 3.49
N VAL A 23 4.87 18.60 2.45
CA VAL A 23 6.25 18.47 2.00
C VAL A 23 6.81 19.89 1.96
N SER A 24 7.60 20.26 2.98
CA SER A 24 8.32 21.52 2.98
C SER A 24 9.16 21.49 1.71
N GLN A 25 8.85 22.36 0.75
CA GLN A 25 9.54 22.41 -0.54
C GLN A 25 11.06 22.58 -0.36
N ASP A 26 11.48 23.10 0.80
CA ASP A 26 12.88 23.28 1.18
C ASP A 26 13.55 22.00 1.74
N SER A 27 12.77 20.99 2.21
CA SER A 27 13.28 19.70 2.73
C SER A 27 13.38 18.61 1.67
N ALA A 28 12.72 18.77 0.53
CA ALA A 28 12.63 17.75 -0.52
C ALA A 28 13.97 17.48 -1.22
N ASN A 29 14.95 18.38 -1.09
CA ASN A 29 16.26 18.25 -1.74
C ASN A 29 17.29 17.46 -0.92
N SER A 30 17.01 17.08 0.34
CA SER A 30 18.00 16.41 1.21
C SER A 30 17.58 15.03 1.73
N LEU A 31 16.30 14.66 1.62
CA LEU A 31 15.79 13.39 2.13
C LEU A 31 15.49 12.43 0.97
N GLN A 32 16.52 11.74 0.49
CA GLN A 32 16.35 10.64 -0.46
C GLN A 32 16.11 9.33 0.30
N ILE A 33 14.99 8.66 0.02
CA ILE A 33 14.69 7.33 0.55
C ILE A 33 15.85 6.38 0.21
N PRO A 34 16.43 5.65 1.18
CA PRO A 34 17.52 4.72 0.92
C PRO A 34 17.14 3.67 -0.13
N VAL A 35 18.06 3.36 -1.05
CA VAL A 35 17.87 2.32 -2.08
C VAL A 35 18.88 1.21 -1.84
N ILE A 36 18.43 0.01 -1.53
CA ILE A 36 19.25 -1.17 -1.22
C ILE A 36 19.41 -2.07 -2.46
N ASP A 37 20.64 -2.39 -2.84
CA ASP A 37 20.94 -3.35 -3.90
C ASP A 37 20.98 -4.78 -3.35
N PHE A 38 19.93 -5.54 -3.62
CA PHE A 38 19.83 -6.91 -3.14
C PHE A 38 20.91 -7.84 -3.69
N SER A 39 21.51 -7.52 -4.84
CA SER A 39 22.54 -8.36 -5.44
C SER A 39 23.86 -8.33 -4.66
N PHE A 40 24.17 -7.23 -3.98
CA PHE A 40 25.29 -7.10 -3.04
C PHE A 40 24.90 -7.65 -1.67
N LEU A 41 23.71 -7.31 -1.17
CA LEU A 41 23.20 -7.85 0.09
C LEU A 41 23.20 -9.39 0.12
N ALA A 42 22.72 -10.02 -0.96
CA ALA A 42 22.69 -11.48 -1.08
C ALA A 42 24.08 -12.14 -1.15
N LYS A 43 25.15 -11.36 -1.35
CA LYS A 43 26.55 -11.83 -1.29
C LYS A 43 27.19 -11.55 0.07
N GLY A 44 26.49 -10.89 0.99
CA GLY A 44 27.02 -10.49 2.29
C GLY A 44 27.99 -9.31 2.21
N ASP A 45 27.80 -8.41 1.23
CA ASP A 45 28.58 -7.17 1.13
C ASP A 45 28.40 -6.31 2.38
N GLU A 46 29.50 -5.99 3.07
CA GLU A 46 29.46 -5.31 4.37
C GLU A 46 28.89 -3.89 4.27
N ASP A 47 29.21 -3.16 3.20
CA ASP A 47 28.73 -1.79 2.98
C ASP A 47 27.21 -1.78 2.75
N GLU A 48 26.70 -2.69 1.92
CA GLU A 48 25.26 -2.77 1.65
C GLU A 48 24.48 -3.30 2.86
N VAL A 49 25.06 -4.19 3.67
CA VAL A 49 24.49 -4.61 4.97
C VAL A 49 24.43 -3.43 5.94
N HIS A 50 25.50 -2.65 6.07
CA HIS A 50 25.53 -1.48 6.94
C HIS A 50 24.51 -0.42 6.50
N LYS A 51 24.40 -0.19 5.19
CA LYS A 51 23.39 0.71 4.62
C LYS A 51 21.96 0.24 4.88
N LEU A 52 21.68 -1.06 4.81
CA LEU A 52 20.38 -1.62 5.20
C LEU A 52 20.11 -1.38 6.69
N HIS A 53 21.11 -1.57 7.55
CA HIS A 53 20.98 -1.30 8.98
C HIS A 53 20.60 0.16 9.25
N LEU A 54 21.31 1.12 8.66
CA LEU A 54 20.99 2.54 8.79
C LEU A 54 19.60 2.88 8.23
N ALA A 55 19.22 2.28 7.10
CA ALA A 55 17.88 2.49 6.54
C ALA A 55 16.76 1.97 7.47
N CYS A 56 16.99 0.87 8.18
CA CYS A 56 16.04 0.35 9.17
C CYS A 56 15.99 1.24 10.42
N GLU A 57 17.13 1.74 10.90
CA GLU A 57 17.24 2.54 12.13
C GLU A 57 16.74 3.98 11.93
N ASP A 58 17.23 4.66 10.90
CA ASP A 58 17.01 6.10 10.70
C ASP A 58 15.69 6.39 9.96
N TRP A 59 15.28 5.49 9.05
CA TRP A 59 14.11 5.71 8.19
C TRP A 59 12.93 4.80 8.50
N GLY A 60 13.18 3.54 8.83
CA GLY A 60 12.14 2.50 8.89
C GLY A 60 11.52 2.16 7.52
N PHE A 61 12.07 2.71 6.42
CA PHE A 61 11.58 2.51 5.06
C PHE A 61 12.72 2.64 4.04
N PHE A 62 12.70 1.79 3.01
CA PHE A 62 13.69 1.79 1.93
C PHE A 62 13.14 1.13 0.67
N GLN A 63 13.78 1.40 -0.46
CA GLN A 63 13.52 0.72 -1.73
C GLN A 63 14.54 -0.40 -1.94
N ILE A 64 14.17 -1.46 -2.66
CA ILE A 64 15.11 -2.52 -3.06
C ILE A 64 15.19 -2.58 -4.58
N ILE A 65 16.41 -2.64 -5.12
CA ILE A 65 16.70 -2.93 -6.52
C ILE A 65 17.43 -4.27 -6.66
N ASN A 66 17.48 -4.81 -7.88
CA ASN A 66 18.14 -6.09 -8.17
C ASN A 66 17.66 -7.27 -7.29
N HIS A 67 16.41 -7.21 -6.83
CA HIS A 67 15.74 -8.17 -5.94
C HIS A 67 15.46 -9.57 -6.54
N ARG A 68 15.94 -9.84 -7.77
CA ARG A 68 15.82 -11.11 -8.51
C ARG A 68 14.40 -11.58 -8.86
N VAL A 69 13.34 -10.97 -8.34
CA VAL A 69 11.96 -11.16 -8.83
C VAL A 69 11.90 -10.72 -10.30
N LYS A 70 11.52 -11.63 -11.19
CA LYS A 70 11.43 -11.37 -12.63
C LYS A 70 10.42 -10.27 -12.91
N GLU A 71 10.78 -9.33 -13.79
CA GLU A 71 9.90 -8.21 -14.16
C GLU A 71 8.55 -8.69 -14.74
N GLU A 72 8.54 -9.82 -15.45
CA GLU A 72 7.32 -10.46 -15.95
C GLU A 72 6.33 -10.81 -14.83
N ILE A 73 6.82 -11.26 -13.68
CA ILE A 73 5.97 -11.59 -12.52
C ILE A 73 5.32 -10.31 -11.97
N LEU A 74 6.09 -9.22 -11.85
CA LEU A 74 5.56 -7.92 -11.42
C LEU A 74 4.50 -7.38 -12.40
N LYS A 75 4.75 -7.51 -13.71
CA LYS A 75 3.78 -7.12 -14.76
C LYS A 75 2.50 -7.93 -14.67
N LYS A 76 2.61 -9.27 -14.53
CA LYS A 76 1.47 -10.16 -14.36
C LYS A 76 0.66 -9.86 -13.10
N MET A 77 1.33 -9.59 -11.96
CA MET A 77 0.66 -9.22 -10.73
C MET A 77 -0.13 -7.92 -10.87
N LYS A 78 0.50 -6.87 -11.43
CA LYS A 78 -0.19 -5.59 -11.70
C LYS A 78 -1.40 -5.77 -12.61
N ALA A 79 -1.25 -6.55 -13.69
CA ALA A 79 -2.34 -6.83 -14.62
C ALA A 79 -3.47 -7.63 -13.96
N ALA A 80 -3.16 -8.63 -13.15
CA ALA A 80 -4.16 -9.43 -12.44
C ALA A 80 -4.96 -8.59 -11.43
N VAL A 81 -4.29 -7.74 -10.65
CA VAL A 81 -4.96 -6.82 -9.71
C VAL A 81 -5.85 -5.83 -10.47
N ALA A 82 -5.34 -5.20 -11.54
CA ALA A 82 -6.14 -4.28 -12.36
C ALA A 82 -7.37 -4.98 -12.94
N ALA A 83 -7.20 -6.15 -13.56
CA ALA A 83 -8.28 -6.93 -14.12
C ALA A 83 -9.34 -7.31 -13.07
N PHE A 84 -8.92 -7.65 -11.84
CA PHE A 84 -9.86 -7.91 -10.75
C PHE A 84 -10.71 -6.68 -10.43
N PHE A 85 -10.11 -5.50 -10.29
CA PHE A 85 -10.85 -4.28 -9.93
C PHE A 85 -11.73 -3.74 -11.06
N GLU A 86 -11.42 -4.08 -12.31
CA GLU A 86 -12.25 -3.82 -13.50
C GLU A 86 -13.49 -4.73 -13.61
N LEU A 87 -13.54 -5.85 -12.88
CA LEU A 87 -14.71 -6.73 -12.87
C LEU A 87 -15.97 -5.99 -12.37
N PRO A 88 -17.17 -6.41 -12.83
CA PRO A 88 -18.44 -5.94 -12.27
C PRO A 88 -18.47 -6.10 -10.75
N ILE A 89 -19.12 -5.16 -10.07
CA ILE A 89 -19.20 -5.16 -8.60
C ILE A 89 -19.79 -6.47 -8.03
N GLU A 90 -20.73 -7.08 -8.74
CA GLU A 90 -21.34 -8.36 -8.32
C GLU A 90 -20.35 -9.52 -8.37
N GLU A 91 -19.39 -9.52 -9.29
CA GLU A 91 -18.31 -10.50 -9.33
C GLU A 91 -17.31 -10.27 -8.19
N LYS A 92 -16.93 -9.01 -7.94
CA LYS A 92 -16.02 -8.67 -6.85
C LYS A 92 -16.62 -9.01 -5.47
N LYS A 93 -17.93 -8.81 -5.29
CA LYS A 93 -18.66 -9.14 -4.06
C LYS A 93 -18.71 -10.63 -3.75
N LYS A 94 -18.53 -11.54 -4.72
CA LYS A 94 -18.40 -12.98 -4.46
C LYS A 94 -17.18 -13.29 -3.58
N TYR A 95 -16.17 -12.42 -3.63
CA TYR A 95 -14.97 -12.48 -2.80
C TYR A 95 -15.04 -11.49 -1.63
N GLY A 96 -16.23 -10.98 -1.29
CA GLY A 96 -16.41 -10.01 -0.21
C GLY A 96 -15.97 -10.57 1.14
N LYS A 97 -15.48 -9.69 2.02
CA LYS A 97 -15.13 -10.07 3.40
C LYS A 97 -16.36 -10.68 4.10
N ALA A 98 -16.21 -11.88 4.65
CA ALA A 98 -17.23 -12.51 5.48
C ALA A 98 -17.29 -11.86 6.87
N GLU A 99 -18.38 -12.09 7.60
CA GLU A 99 -18.52 -11.57 8.96
C GLU A 99 -17.42 -12.16 9.86
N ASN A 100 -16.68 -11.28 10.55
CA ASN A 100 -15.51 -11.61 11.38
C ASN A 100 -14.27 -12.14 10.64
N GLU A 101 -14.24 -12.08 9.31
CA GLU A 101 -13.05 -12.44 8.52
C GLU A 101 -12.30 -11.20 8.02
N ILE A 102 -10.97 -11.27 7.98
CA ILE A 102 -10.12 -10.18 7.47
C ILE A 102 -9.86 -10.29 5.96
N GLU A 103 -9.99 -11.50 5.40
CA GLU A 103 -9.77 -11.79 3.99
C GLU A 103 -10.97 -11.44 3.11
N GLY A 104 -10.68 -10.97 1.91
CA GLY A 104 -11.66 -10.64 0.89
C GLY A 104 -11.66 -9.18 0.44
N TYR A 105 -12.56 -8.89 -0.49
CA TYR A 105 -12.82 -7.60 -1.10
C TYR A 105 -13.72 -6.74 -0.21
N GLY A 106 -13.34 -5.47 -0.05
CA GLY A 106 -14.11 -4.47 0.70
C GLY A 106 -13.21 -3.54 1.52
N GLN A 107 -13.81 -2.55 2.16
CA GLN A 107 -13.09 -1.61 3.03
C GLN A 107 -12.60 -2.30 4.32
N ASN A 108 -11.67 -1.63 5.00
CA ASN A 108 -11.30 -2.01 6.37
C ASN A 108 -12.48 -1.75 7.32
N PHE A 109 -12.64 -2.62 8.32
CA PHE A 109 -13.80 -2.67 9.22
C PHE A 109 -14.34 -1.28 9.60
N VAL A 110 -15.64 -1.07 9.36
CA VAL A 110 -16.36 0.10 9.88
C VAL A 110 -16.75 -0.22 11.32
N VAL A 111 -15.94 0.22 12.27
CA VAL A 111 -16.15 -0.03 13.71
C VAL A 111 -17.07 1.01 14.36
N SER A 112 -17.30 2.16 13.71
CA SER A 112 -18.25 3.17 14.21
C SER A 112 -18.81 4.07 13.11
N GLN A 113 -19.93 4.74 13.40
CA GLN A 113 -20.54 5.73 12.50
C GLN A 113 -19.70 7.01 12.34
N HIS A 114 -18.81 7.30 13.30
CA HIS A 114 -17.93 8.48 13.30
C HIS A 114 -16.56 8.20 12.66
N GLN A 115 -16.28 6.94 12.30
CA GLN A 115 -15.03 6.57 11.67
C GLN A 115 -14.90 7.25 10.29
N LYS A 116 -13.78 7.96 10.13
CA LYS A 116 -13.33 8.46 8.83
C LYS A 116 -12.78 7.29 7.99
N LEU A 117 -13.11 7.28 6.71
CA LEU A 117 -12.85 6.19 5.77
C LEU A 117 -11.82 6.63 4.75
N ASP A 118 -10.94 5.69 4.40
CA ASP A 118 -9.98 5.89 3.31
C ASP A 118 -10.71 5.89 1.97
N TRP A 119 -10.27 6.77 1.07
CA TRP A 119 -10.73 6.77 -0.32
C TRP A 119 -10.04 5.65 -1.11
N SER A 120 -10.36 4.40 -0.76
CA SER A 120 -9.77 3.22 -1.39
C SER A 120 -10.70 2.01 -1.33
N ASP A 121 -10.57 1.16 -2.34
CA ASP A 121 -11.05 -0.22 -2.30
C ASP A 121 -9.85 -1.16 -2.08
N MET A 122 -10.07 -2.28 -1.39
CA MET A 122 -9.01 -3.25 -1.10
C MET A 122 -9.51 -4.68 -1.31
N ILE A 123 -8.58 -5.57 -1.69
CA ILE A 123 -8.71 -7.02 -1.51
C ILE A 123 -7.57 -7.47 -0.61
N TYR A 124 -7.90 -8.15 0.49
CA TYR A 124 -6.91 -8.67 1.43
C TYR A 124 -6.85 -10.19 1.32
N LEU A 125 -5.65 -10.75 1.14
CA LEU A 125 -5.42 -12.18 0.94
C LEU A 125 -4.29 -12.66 1.87
N ILE A 126 -4.53 -13.71 2.63
CA ILE A 126 -3.51 -14.41 3.41
C ILE A 126 -2.90 -15.48 2.49
N THR A 127 -1.65 -15.27 2.10
CA THR A 127 -0.99 -16.11 1.09
C THR A 127 -0.10 -17.21 1.68
N LEU A 128 0.11 -17.22 2.99
CA LEU A 128 0.88 -18.24 3.70
C LEU A 128 -0.03 -18.86 4.76
N SER A 129 -0.24 -20.18 4.69
CA SER A 129 -0.91 -20.95 5.73
C SER A 129 0.03 -21.14 6.93
N SER A 130 -0.48 -20.89 8.14
CA SER A 130 0.18 -21.24 9.42
C SER A 130 0.36 -22.74 9.60
#